data_AF-A0A151EFH5-F1
#
_entry.id   AF-A0A151EFH5-F1
#
_cell.length_a   1.000
_cell.length_b   1.000
_cell.length_c   1.000
_cell.angle_alpha   90.00
_cell.angle_beta   90.00
_cell.angle_gamma   90.00
#
_symmetry.space_group_name_H-M   'P 1'
#
loop_
_entity.id
_entity.type
_entity.pdbx_description
1 polymer ?
#
loop_
_entity_poly.entity_id
_entity_poly.type
_entity_poly.pdbx_seq_one_letter_code
_entity_poly.pdbx_strand_id
1 'polypeptide(L)'
;MKAIYILKILLKILLTLILLNLAVNLSIAKEEQELRTELLKLSQVKEEMIAAGMGTTRIDDLITEGFIHFNNKNYEKTKEIVSSVYELRDAAFNIKEELKFVNQLYLDIRERNISLGDMSITKLEWDLGYVEREMEKENYEESLEILARVKKEFLDIIWKEYDYLNESVSVIEEKIGLLGLSKARITTLKSLLSEALETGKLKELEIIKQETMDLNKGLAYYEEIKPFIPVLESKNLSAQRIKDELTAAELELNFADYESSLSRLESLRTLAEKAILLDEEINELEKKIVDEKVKQGSNSYLKEAEIILKEAKHELIVGNYEGAEQKLVSARTNFESLKAEFLVERAGATSFGINLKEFVRKNWLYIVLVILVILLGLKLTSGAWSYGLGKKRIARLEKELKVNENMIQNLQKDYFVHKKMARESYDEAYESLQEKIMKIKDRLSQLNKKV
;
A
#
# COMPACT_ATOMS: atom_id res chain seq x y z
N MET A 1 64.50 61.47 59.07
CA MET A 1 63.41 60.49 58.91
C MET A 1 62.30 60.94 57.95
N LYS A 2 61.72 62.14 58.07
CA LYS A 2 60.63 62.61 57.18
C LYS A 2 60.97 62.64 55.66
N ALA A 3 62.18 63.07 55.28
CA ALA A 3 62.58 63.14 53.87
C ALA A 3 62.64 61.76 53.18
N ILE A 4 63.14 60.74 53.89
CA ILE A 4 63.20 59.36 53.39
C ILE A 4 61.79 58.78 53.21
N TYR A 5 60.85 59.15 54.09
CA TYR A 5 59.46 58.72 53.99
C TYR A 5 58.74 59.34 52.78
N ILE A 6 58.94 60.63 52.52
CA ILE A 6 58.39 61.34 51.34
C ILE A 6 58.96 60.75 50.04
N LEU A 7 60.28 60.49 49.99
CA LEU A 7 60.91 59.88 48.83
C LEU A 7 60.35 58.48 48.52
N LYS A 8 60.10 57.66 49.55
CA LYS A 8 59.47 56.34 49.39
C LYS A 8 58.04 56.43 48.85
N ILE A 9 57.26 57.44 49.25
CA ILE A 9 55.90 57.64 48.73
C ILE A 9 55.95 58.07 47.27
N LEU A 10 56.80 59.04 46.91
CA LEU A 10 56.95 59.50 45.53
C LEU A 10 57.40 58.36 44.60
N LEU A 11 58.35 57.53 45.03
CA LEU A 11 58.79 56.37 44.27
C LEU A 11 57.66 55.35 44.05
N LYS A 12 56.82 55.10 45.07
CA LYS A 12 55.64 54.23 44.92
C LYS A 12 54.67 54.79 43.90
N ILE A 13 54.32 56.09 43.98
CA ILE A 13 53.40 56.74 43.05
C ILE A 13 53.93 56.67 41.62
N LEU A 14 55.21 57.00 41.41
CA LEU A 14 55.87 56.92 40.11
C LEU A 14 55.84 55.48 39.56
N LEU A 15 56.16 54.49 40.39
CA LEU A 15 56.13 53.08 40.00
C LEU A 15 54.70 52.65 39.59
N THR A 16 53.66 53.05 40.34
CA THR A 16 52.27 52.77 39.95
C THR A 16 51.89 53.44 38.64
N LEU A 17 52.31 54.68 38.38
CA LEU A 17 52.05 55.36 37.11
C LEU A 17 52.76 54.68 35.94
N ILE A 18 54.01 54.23 36.13
CA ILE A 18 54.75 53.46 35.13
C ILE A 18 54.06 52.14 34.85
N LEU A 19 53.67 51.40 35.89
CA LEU A 19 52.96 50.11 35.74
C LEU A 19 51.59 50.28 35.07
N LEU A 20 50.85 51.34 35.42
CA LEU A 20 49.57 51.65 34.79
C LEU A 20 49.76 51.98 33.30
N ASN A 21 50.74 52.82 32.97
CA ASN A 21 51.05 53.15 31.58
C ASN A 21 51.51 51.89 30.81
N LEU A 22 52.32 51.03 31.42
CA LEU A 22 52.74 49.75 30.82
C LEU A 22 51.53 48.82 30.58
N ALA A 23 50.61 48.71 31.54
CA ALA A 23 49.41 47.89 31.42
C ALA A 23 48.47 48.41 30.32
N VAL A 24 48.28 49.74 30.23
CA VAL A 24 47.49 50.37 29.16
C VAL A 24 48.13 50.11 27.80
N ASN A 25 49.45 50.29 27.66
CA ASN A 25 50.17 50.01 26.42
C ASN A 25 50.11 48.51 26.05
N LEU A 26 50.16 47.60 27.02
CA LEU A 26 50.04 46.17 26.79
C LEU A 26 48.63 45.80 26.30
N SER A 27 47.60 46.43 26.88
CA SER A 27 46.20 46.24 26.47
C SER A 27 45.99 46.71 25.03
N ILE A 28 46.50 47.91 24.69
CA ILE A 28 46.42 48.47 23.33
C ILE A 28 47.19 47.58 22.34
N ALA A 29 48.39 47.12 22.70
CA ALA A 29 49.19 46.26 21.82
C ALA A 29 48.51 44.90 21.57
N LYS A 30 47.86 44.34 22.60
CA LYS A 30 47.09 43.10 22.46
C LYS A 30 45.89 43.29 21.53
N GLU A 31 45.13 44.35 21.74
CA GLU A 31 43.97 44.70 20.92
C GLU A 31 44.36 44.99 19.46
N GLU A 32 45.46 45.71 19.25
CA GLU A 32 46.04 45.96 17.92
C GLU A 32 46.41 44.64 17.24
N GLN A 33 47.03 43.70 17.95
CA GLN A 33 47.39 42.39 17.40
C GLN A 33 46.15 41.54 17.06
N GLU A 34 45.12 41.56 17.91
CA GLU A 34 43.85 40.87 17.66
C GLU A 34 43.15 41.44 16.42
N LEU A 35 43.02 42.77 16.32
CA LEU A 35 42.41 43.43 15.17
C LEU A 35 43.18 43.20 13.87
N ARG A 36 44.52 43.24 13.92
CA ARG A 36 45.35 42.91 12.76
C ARG A 36 45.09 41.48 12.29
N THR A 37 44.93 40.55 13.23
CA THR A 37 44.66 39.15 12.92
C THR A 37 43.28 39.00 12.28
N GLU A 38 42.26 39.68 12.80
CA GLU A 38 40.92 39.67 12.20
C GLU A 38 40.89 40.31 10.81
N LEU A 39 41.56 41.45 10.60
CA LEU A 39 41.68 42.06 9.26
C LEU A 39 42.31 41.10 8.24
N LEU A 40 43.32 40.34 8.65
CA LEU A 40 43.94 39.33 7.78
C LEU A 40 43.02 38.16 7.49
N LYS A 41 42.10 37.80 8.39
CA LYS A 41 41.08 36.76 8.14
C LYS A 41 40.00 37.24 7.16
N LEU A 42 39.77 38.54 7.01
CA LEU A 42 38.77 39.03 6.07
C LEU A 42 39.07 38.65 4.60
N SER A 43 40.35 38.39 4.25
CA SER A 43 40.66 37.83 2.94
C SER A 43 40.09 36.43 2.76
N GLN A 44 40.02 35.62 3.83
CA GLN A 44 39.40 34.29 3.76
C GLN A 44 37.90 34.41 3.55
N VAL A 45 37.23 35.35 4.22
CA VAL A 45 35.79 35.65 4.01
C VAL A 45 35.52 36.00 2.54
N LYS A 46 36.36 36.85 1.95
CA LYS A 46 36.27 37.18 0.52
C LYS A 46 36.39 35.92 -0.36
N GLU A 47 37.41 35.10 -0.14
CA GLU A 47 37.62 33.88 -0.92
C GLU A 47 36.44 32.89 -0.78
N GLU A 48 35.84 32.77 0.41
CA GLU A 48 34.63 31.98 0.64
C GLU A 48 33.44 32.49 -0.20
N MET A 49 33.25 33.80 -0.26
CA MET A 49 32.18 34.41 -1.06
C MET A 49 32.42 34.27 -2.56
N ILE A 50 33.67 34.40 -3.03
CA ILE A 50 34.05 34.14 -4.43
C ILE A 50 33.81 32.67 -4.78
N ALA A 51 34.21 31.74 -3.90
CA ALA A 51 33.97 30.31 -4.11
C ALA A 51 32.48 29.97 -4.18
N ALA A 52 31.65 30.75 -3.48
CA ALA A 52 30.20 30.70 -3.57
C ALA A 52 29.63 31.50 -4.75
N GLY A 53 30.44 32.12 -5.62
CA GLY A 53 29.98 32.88 -6.78
C GLY A 53 29.22 34.16 -6.43
N MET A 54 29.53 34.79 -5.29
CA MET A 54 28.93 36.05 -4.86
C MET A 54 29.79 37.26 -5.26
N GLY A 55 29.17 38.44 -5.40
CA GLY A 55 29.88 39.71 -5.52
C GLY A 55 30.72 40.00 -4.27
N THR A 56 31.89 40.61 -4.43
CA THR A 56 32.82 40.93 -3.33
C THR A 56 33.36 42.36 -3.39
N THR A 57 32.77 43.22 -4.22
CA THR A 57 33.22 44.62 -4.43
C THR A 57 33.12 45.43 -3.15
N ARG A 58 31.98 45.39 -2.44
CA ARG A 58 31.81 46.14 -1.17
C ARG A 58 32.68 45.56 -0.07
N ILE A 59 32.90 44.25 -0.05
CA ILE A 59 33.83 43.62 0.89
C ILE A 59 35.25 44.08 0.62
N ASP A 60 35.68 44.16 -0.64
CA ASP A 60 36.99 44.68 -1.01
C ASP A 60 37.19 46.13 -0.56
N ASP A 61 36.17 46.97 -0.76
CA ASP A 61 36.17 48.36 -0.31
C ASP A 61 36.28 48.45 1.22
N LEU A 62 35.46 47.67 1.95
CA LEU A 62 35.47 47.65 3.41
C LEU A 62 36.79 47.10 3.97
N ILE A 63 37.35 46.04 3.41
CA ILE A 63 38.66 45.51 3.83
C ILE A 63 39.74 46.58 3.65
N THR A 64 39.73 47.28 2.50
CA THR A 64 40.68 48.37 2.22
C THR A 64 40.52 49.51 3.21
N GLU A 65 39.29 49.95 3.47
CA GLU A 65 38.95 50.98 4.46
C GLU A 65 39.41 50.56 5.88
N GLY A 66 39.21 49.29 6.22
CA GLY A 66 39.63 48.70 7.50
C GLY A 66 41.13 48.80 7.74
N PHE A 67 41.94 48.47 6.72
CA PHE A 67 43.40 48.62 6.79
C PHE A 67 43.83 50.10 6.87
N ILE A 68 43.15 51.01 6.19
CA ILE A 68 43.41 52.46 6.28
C ILE A 68 43.17 52.96 7.72
N HIS A 69 42.03 52.62 8.32
CA HIS A 69 41.74 53.01 9.70
C HIS A 69 42.68 52.38 10.72
N PHE A 70 43.04 51.11 10.51
CA PHE A 70 43.98 50.40 11.37
C PHE A 70 45.36 51.07 11.36
N ASN A 71 45.89 51.40 10.18
CA ASN A 71 47.18 52.07 10.03
C ASN A 71 47.18 53.49 10.63
N ASN A 72 46.01 54.15 10.69
CA ASN A 72 45.80 55.43 11.35
C ASN A 72 45.53 55.31 12.86
N LYS A 73 45.64 54.11 13.44
CA LYS A 73 45.36 53.80 14.86
C LYS A 73 43.93 54.11 15.30
N ASN A 74 42.96 54.08 14.37
CA ASN A 74 41.54 54.21 14.67
C ASN A 74 40.90 52.83 14.85
N TYR A 75 41.20 52.18 15.97
CA TYR A 75 40.83 50.78 16.23
C TYR A 75 39.32 50.55 16.36
N GLU A 76 38.56 51.52 16.90
CA GLU A 76 37.11 51.43 16.99
C GLU A 76 36.47 51.38 15.60
N LYS A 77 36.91 52.25 14.67
CA LYS A 77 36.40 52.21 13.30
C LYS A 77 36.80 50.92 12.57
N THR A 78 38.00 50.40 12.83
CA THR A 78 38.41 49.09 12.31
C THR A 78 37.51 47.97 12.81
N LYS A 79 37.12 47.94 14.10
CA LYS A 79 36.18 46.95 14.63
C LYS A 79 34.82 47.02 13.96
N GLU A 80 34.27 48.22 13.79
CA GLU A 80 33.00 48.43 13.08
C GLU A 80 33.05 47.83 11.68
N ILE A 81 34.11 48.11 10.93
CA ILE A 81 34.31 47.59 9.57
C ILE A 81 34.43 46.06 9.57
N VAL A 82 35.22 45.48 10.47
CA VAL A 82 35.33 44.02 10.63
C VAL A 82 33.95 43.40 10.89
N SER A 83 33.15 43.98 11.79
CA SER A 83 31.78 43.53 12.06
C SER A 83 30.91 43.60 10.80
N SER A 84 30.93 44.73 10.10
CA SER A 84 30.15 44.92 8.87
C SER A 84 30.51 43.92 7.77
N VAL A 85 31.78 43.53 7.64
CA VAL A 85 32.18 42.50 6.67
C VAL A 85 31.60 41.13 7.02
N TYR A 86 31.63 40.73 8.29
CA TYR A 86 31.00 39.47 8.71
C TYR A 86 29.47 39.50 8.60
N GLU A 87 28.82 40.62 8.94
CA GLU A 87 27.38 40.81 8.76
C GLU A 87 26.96 40.71 7.29
N LEU A 88 27.72 41.33 6.37
CA LEU A 88 27.48 41.23 4.93
C LEU A 88 27.65 39.80 4.42
N ARG A 89 28.71 39.09 4.87
CA ARG A 89 28.92 37.68 4.54
C ARG A 89 27.72 36.84 4.96
N ASP A 90 27.32 36.93 6.22
CA ASP A 90 26.24 36.11 6.77
C ASP A 90 24.90 36.41 6.07
N ALA A 91 24.62 37.68 5.75
CA ALA A 91 23.46 38.07 4.95
C ALA A 91 23.51 37.46 3.53
N ALA A 92 24.66 37.52 2.87
CA ALA A 92 24.83 36.98 1.52
C ALA A 92 24.62 35.46 1.47
N PHE A 93 25.18 34.71 2.43
CA PHE A 93 24.98 33.27 2.54
C PHE A 93 23.53 32.91 2.85
N ASN A 94 22.90 33.62 3.79
CA ASN A 94 21.48 33.40 4.13
C ASN A 94 20.57 33.60 2.91
N ILE A 95 20.76 34.69 2.15
CA ILE A 95 19.97 34.95 0.94
C ILE A 95 20.22 33.88 -0.12
N LYS A 96 21.46 33.40 -0.27
CA LYS A 96 21.75 32.34 -1.22
C LYS A 96 21.05 31.03 -0.85
N GLU A 97 21.03 30.67 0.43
CA GLU A 97 20.28 29.50 0.91
C GLU A 97 18.77 29.67 0.68
N GLU A 98 18.24 30.86 0.98
CA GLU A 98 16.83 31.18 0.79
C GLU A 98 16.43 31.19 -0.68
N LEU A 99 17.23 31.78 -1.56
CA LEU A 99 17.03 31.75 -3.02
C LEU A 99 17.02 30.32 -3.54
N LYS A 100 17.95 29.47 -3.06
CA LYS A 100 17.97 28.05 -3.43
C LYS A 100 16.69 27.34 -2.99
N PHE A 101 16.21 27.61 -1.77
CA PHE A 101 14.95 27.06 -1.26
C PHE A 101 13.76 27.50 -2.12
N VAL A 102 13.63 28.81 -2.38
CA VAL A 102 12.53 29.37 -3.20
C VAL A 102 12.56 28.85 -4.63
N ASN A 103 13.75 28.73 -5.23
CA ASN A 103 13.91 28.14 -6.57
C ASN A 103 13.49 26.66 -6.59
N GLN A 104 13.84 25.89 -5.56
CA GLN A 104 13.38 24.50 -5.46
C GLN A 104 11.86 24.43 -5.34
N LEU A 105 11.25 25.31 -4.54
CA LEU A 105 9.80 25.39 -4.39
C LEU A 105 9.10 25.72 -5.72
N TYR A 106 9.64 26.67 -6.48
CA TYR A 106 9.17 27.00 -7.82
C TYR A 106 9.22 25.79 -8.76
N LEU A 107 10.34 25.07 -8.77
CA LEU A 107 10.49 23.87 -9.61
C LEU A 107 9.50 22.77 -9.21
N ASP A 108 9.31 22.52 -7.91
CA ASP A 108 8.39 21.51 -7.41
C ASP A 108 6.94 21.86 -7.74
N ILE A 109 6.54 23.13 -7.60
CA ILE A 109 5.21 23.65 -8.01
C ILE A 109 4.97 23.40 -9.50
N ARG A 110 5.99 23.71 -10.32
CA ARG A 110 5.93 23.55 -11.78
C ARG A 110 5.87 22.09 -12.20
N GLU A 111 6.70 21.22 -11.62
CA GLU A 111 6.72 19.78 -11.91
C GLU A 111 5.36 19.13 -11.61
N ARG A 112 4.68 19.61 -10.57
CA ARG A 112 3.38 19.11 -10.13
C ARG A 112 2.18 19.76 -10.82
N ASN A 113 2.41 20.73 -11.71
CA ASN A 113 1.36 21.50 -12.38
C ASN A 113 0.38 22.18 -11.40
N ILE A 114 0.87 22.63 -10.24
CA ILE A 114 0.03 23.38 -9.28
C ILE A 114 -0.31 24.74 -9.89
N SER A 115 -1.58 25.12 -9.83
CA SER A 115 -2.04 26.40 -10.36
C SER A 115 -1.49 27.55 -9.52
N LEU A 116 -0.82 28.50 -10.16
CA LEU A 116 -0.31 29.72 -9.52
C LEU A 116 -1.42 30.75 -9.22
N GLY A 117 -2.69 30.46 -9.56
CA GLY A 117 -3.81 31.38 -9.37
C GLY A 117 -3.64 32.67 -10.18
N ASP A 118 -3.74 33.81 -9.50
CA ASP A 118 -3.58 35.14 -10.10
C ASP A 118 -2.11 35.51 -10.35
N MET A 119 -1.18 34.70 -9.86
CA MET A 119 0.25 34.92 -10.04
C MET A 119 0.70 34.44 -11.42
N SER A 120 1.21 35.37 -12.24
CA SER A 120 1.80 34.96 -13.51
C SER A 120 3.20 34.40 -13.29
N ILE A 121 3.52 33.31 -14.00
CA ILE A 121 4.88 32.74 -14.09
C ILE A 121 5.88 33.84 -14.41
N THR A 122 5.51 34.74 -15.34
CA THR A 122 6.33 35.87 -15.75
C THR A 122 6.67 36.84 -14.61
N LYS A 123 5.73 37.11 -13.69
CA LYS A 123 5.99 37.97 -12.52
C LYS A 123 7.00 37.30 -11.58
N LEU A 124 6.83 36.00 -11.31
CA LEU A 124 7.73 35.24 -10.44
C LEU A 124 9.15 35.15 -11.01
N GLU A 125 9.28 34.82 -12.29
CA GLU A 125 10.57 34.78 -12.98
C GLU A 125 11.23 36.17 -12.98
N TRP A 126 10.44 37.24 -13.09
CA TRP A 126 10.94 38.61 -12.98
C TRP A 126 11.43 38.95 -11.56
N ASP A 127 10.66 38.60 -10.52
CA ASP A 127 11.03 38.82 -9.11
C ASP A 127 12.29 38.04 -8.73
N LEU A 128 12.40 36.77 -9.12
CA LEU A 128 13.59 35.95 -8.87
C LEU A 128 14.81 36.47 -9.63
N GLY A 129 14.66 36.84 -10.90
CA GLY A 129 15.73 37.48 -11.65
C GLY A 129 16.10 38.86 -11.11
N TYR A 130 15.18 39.57 -10.44
CA TYR A 130 15.46 40.82 -9.75
C TYR A 130 16.32 40.58 -8.50
N VAL A 131 15.98 39.57 -7.69
CA VAL A 131 16.79 39.15 -6.54
C VAL A 131 18.23 38.84 -6.97
N GLU A 132 18.43 38.06 -8.03
CA GLU A 132 19.78 37.73 -8.52
C GLU A 132 20.58 38.99 -8.90
N ARG A 133 19.95 39.96 -9.58
CA ARG A 133 20.59 41.24 -9.93
C ARG A 133 20.91 42.11 -8.71
N GLU A 134 20.07 42.13 -7.69
CA GLU A 134 20.34 42.88 -6.46
C GLU A 134 21.41 42.19 -5.61
N MET A 135 21.47 40.86 -5.61
CA MET A 135 22.59 40.12 -5.01
C MET A 135 23.93 40.43 -5.69
N GLU A 136 23.96 40.53 -7.03
CA GLU A 136 25.15 40.93 -7.79
C GLU A 136 25.62 42.36 -7.43
N LYS A 137 24.68 43.24 -7.08
CA LYS A 137 24.96 44.59 -6.58
C LYS A 137 25.21 44.64 -5.07
N GLU A 138 25.21 43.49 -4.39
CA GLU A 138 25.43 43.37 -2.94
C GLU A 138 24.36 44.12 -2.11
N ASN A 139 23.14 44.22 -2.66
CA ASN A 139 21.96 44.77 -2.03
C ASN A 139 21.12 43.66 -1.39
N TYR A 140 21.66 43.13 -0.30
CA TYR A 140 21.16 41.94 0.39
C TYR A 140 19.81 42.17 1.10
N GLU A 141 19.60 43.35 1.69
CA GLU A 141 18.36 43.65 2.41
C GLU A 141 17.13 43.63 1.49
N GLU A 142 17.22 44.30 0.34
CA GLU A 142 16.15 44.32 -0.68
C GLU A 142 15.93 42.92 -1.28
N SER A 143 17.01 42.18 -1.52
CA SER A 143 16.94 40.79 -2.00
C SER A 143 16.17 39.88 -1.02
N LEU A 144 16.42 40.01 0.28
CA LEU A 144 15.78 39.20 1.32
C LEU A 144 14.29 39.55 1.46
N GLU A 145 13.93 40.84 1.38
CA GLU A 145 12.52 41.28 1.42
C GLU A 145 11.72 40.66 0.27
N ILE A 146 12.27 40.70 -0.94
CA ILE A 146 11.61 40.14 -2.13
C ILE A 146 11.51 38.61 -2.03
N LEU A 147 12.57 37.93 -1.60
CA LEU A 147 12.52 36.47 -1.38
C LEU A 147 11.48 36.08 -0.34
N ALA A 148 11.40 36.79 0.79
CA ALA A 148 10.41 36.53 1.82
C ALA A 148 8.98 36.69 1.29
N ARG A 149 8.73 37.70 0.45
CA ARG A 149 7.44 37.91 -0.22
C ARG A 149 7.11 36.76 -1.18
N VAL A 150 8.04 36.40 -2.08
CA VAL A 150 7.85 35.33 -3.06
C VAL A 150 7.64 33.98 -2.37
N LYS A 151 8.42 33.69 -1.32
CA LYS A 151 8.25 32.49 -0.49
C LYS A 151 6.85 32.43 0.12
N LYS A 152 6.40 33.52 0.76
CA LYS A 152 5.06 33.58 1.34
C LYS A 152 3.99 33.33 0.28
N GLU A 153 4.10 33.97 -0.87
CA GLU A 153 3.20 33.78 -2.00
C GLU A 153 3.14 32.31 -2.45
N PHE A 154 4.29 31.63 -2.56
CA PHE A 154 4.32 30.19 -2.86
C PHE A 154 3.69 29.32 -1.77
N LEU A 155 3.97 29.61 -0.49
CA LEU A 155 3.38 28.87 0.62
C LEU A 155 1.85 29.05 0.66
N ASP A 156 1.34 30.25 0.39
CA ASP A 156 -0.10 30.52 0.30
C ASP A 156 -0.76 29.73 -0.85
N ILE A 157 -0.08 29.62 -2.00
CA ILE A 157 -0.53 28.79 -3.14
C ILE A 157 -0.59 27.30 -2.75
N ILE A 158 0.46 26.79 -2.12
CA ILE A 158 0.53 25.39 -1.66
C ILE A 158 -0.55 25.13 -0.63
N TRP A 159 -0.72 26.04 0.33
CA TRP A 159 -1.73 25.92 1.37
C TRP A 159 -3.13 25.84 0.77
N LYS A 160 -3.45 26.71 -0.19
CA LYS A 160 -4.73 26.68 -0.89
C LYS A 160 -4.94 25.41 -1.72
N GLU A 161 -3.92 24.94 -2.43
CA GLU A 161 -3.99 23.72 -3.24
C GLU A 161 -4.25 22.49 -2.37
N TYR A 162 -3.65 22.42 -1.17
CA TYR A 162 -3.74 21.27 -0.28
C TYR A 162 -4.71 21.45 0.90
N ASP A 163 -5.51 22.51 0.93
CA ASP A 163 -6.46 22.76 2.03
C ASP A 163 -7.48 21.62 2.19
N TYR A 164 -7.85 20.96 1.08
CA TYR A 164 -8.70 19.76 1.10
C TYR A 164 -8.14 18.62 1.96
N LEU A 165 -6.82 18.56 2.17
CA LEU A 165 -6.21 17.57 3.07
C LEU A 165 -6.53 17.87 4.53
N ASN A 166 -6.59 19.14 4.94
CA ASN A 166 -7.00 19.50 6.30
C ASN A 166 -8.44 19.05 6.57
N GLU A 167 -9.33 19.27 5.60
CA GLU A 167 -10.72 18.80 5.66
C GLU A 167 -10.77 17.26 5.73
N SER A 168 -10.05 16.57 4.85
CA SER A 168 -10.02 15.10 4.79
C SER A 168 -9.52 14.49 6.11
N VAL A 169 -8.43 15.04 6.67
CA VAL A 169 -7.86 14.62 7.96
C VAL A 169 -8.83 14.87 9.11
N SER A 170 -9.61 15.94 9.06
CA SER A 170 -10.64 16.24 10.08
C SER A 170 -11.83 15.29 10.01
N VAL A 171 -12.30 14.97 8.80
CA VAL A 171 -13.36 13.96 8.58
C VAL A 171 -12.91 12.58 9.09
N ILE A 172 -11.66 12.20 8.82
CA ILE A 172 -11.10 10.94 9.33
C ILE A 172 -11.01 10.95 10.85
N GLU A 173 -10.61 12.05 11.47
CA GLU A 173 -10.57 12.16 12.93
C GLU A 173 -11.96 11.98 13.56
N GLU A 174 -12.99 12.58 12.98
CA GLU A 174 -14.37 12.39 13.41
C GLU A 174 -14.77 10.91 13.30
N LYS A 175 -14.47 10.29 12.15
CA LYS A 175 -14.74 8.86 11.91
C LYS A 175 -14.04 7.96 12.93
N ILE A 176 -12.77 8.20 13.22
CA ILE A 176 -11.99 7.50 14.27
C ILE A 176 -12.69 7.65 15.63
N GLY A 177 -13.16 8.85 15.95
CA GLY A 177 -13.91 9.14 17.18
C GLY A 177 -15.22 8.36 17.28
N LEU A 178 -16.02 8.31 16.21
CA LEU A 178 -17.27 7.54 16.14
C LEU A 178 -17.03 6.03 16.25
N LEU A 179 -15.93 5.54 15.67
CA LEU A 179 -15.54 4.14 15.76
C LEU A 179 -14.92 3.77 17.11
N GLY A 180 -14.55 4.75 17.93
CA GLY A 180 -13.93 4.54 19.25
C GLY A 180 -12.48 4.08 19.17
N LEU A 181 -11.78 4.40 18.07
CA LEU A 181 -10.39 3.99 17.83
C LEU A 181 -9.41 5.02 18.40
N SER A 182 -8.14 4.61 18.54
CA SER A 182 -7.07 5.54 18.91
C SER A 182 -6.91 6.69 17.91
N LYS A 183 -6.71 7.92 18.44
CA LYS A 183 -6.43 9.13 17.65
C LYS A 183 -4.93 9.38 17.39
N ALA A 184 -4.06 8.45 17.81
CA ALA A 184 -2.61 8.65 17.74
C ALA A 184 -2.14 8.92 16.31
N ARG A 185 -2.51 8.06 15.35
CA ARG A 185 -2.04 8.22 13.96
C ARG A 185 -2.56 9.49 13.30
N ILE A 186 -3.83 9.83 13.48
CA ILE A 186 -4.41 11.03 12.87
C ILE A 186 -3.81 12.32 13.47
N THR A 187 -3.42 12.30 14.75
CA THR A 187 -2.69 13.40 15.38
C THR A 187 -1.30 13.57 14.77
N THR A 188 -0.58 12.46 14.52
CA THR A 188 0.70 12.48 13.81
C THR A 188 0.55 13.04 12.39
N LEU A 189 -0.46 12.59 11.64
CA LEU A 189 -0.72 13.10 10.27
C LEU A 189 -1.02 14.60 10.27
N LYS A 190 -1.79 15.11 11.24
CA LYS A 190 -2.02 16.56 11.39
C LYS A 190 -0.73 17.34 11.63
N SER A 191 0.14 16.83 12.52
CA SER A 191 1.42 17.47 12.81
C SER A 191 2.31 17.52 11.57
N LEU A 192 2.42 16.39 10.85
CA LEU A 192 3.20 16.30 9.61
C LEU A 192 2.63 17.21 8.51
N LEU A 193 1.30 17.30 8.40
CA LEU A 193 0.64 18.18 7.45
C LEU A 193 0.94 19.65 7.74
N SER A 194 0.84 20.09 8.99
CA SER A 194 1.19 21.47 9.37
C SER A 194 2.64 21.79 9.03
N GLU A 195 3.59 20.92 9.40
CA GLU A 195 5.01 21.13 9.11
C GLU A 195 5.27 21.19 7.60
N ALA A 196 4.71 20.25 6.82
CA ALA A 196 4.91 20.19 5.38
C ALA A 196 4.31 21.40 4.65
N LEU A 197 3.17 21.92 5.12
CA LEU A 197 2.56 23.15 4.60
C LEU A 197 3.40 24.39 4.95
N GLU A 198 3.86 24.52 6.19
CA GLU A 198 4.69 25.65 6.65
C GLU A 198 6.06 25.71 5.95
N THR A 199 6.60 24.55 5.59
CA THR A 199 7.94 24.42 4.99
C THR A 199 7.93 24.16 3.49
N GLY A 200 6.74 24.07 2.86
CA GLY A 200 6.60 23.86 1.42
C GLY A 200 7.10 22.50 0.92
N LYS A 201 7.10 21.46 1.75
CA LYS A 201 7.63 20.13 1.39
C LYS A 201 6.61 19.33 0.59
N LEU A 202 6.46 19.64 -0.69
CA LEU A 202 5.46 19.06 -1.59
C LEU A 202 5.52 17.53 -1.71
N LYS A 203 6.71 16.91 -1.58
CA LYS A 203 6.84 15.44 -1.56
C LYS A 203 6.20 14.82 -0.32
N GLU A 204 6.35 15.45 0.85
CA GLU A 204 5.74 14.98 2.09
C GLU A 204 4.21 15.13 2.03
N LEU A 205 3.69 16.20 1.42
CA LEU A 205 2.24 16.38 1.22
C LEU A 205 1.60 15.26 0.39
N GLU A 206 2.27 14.78 -0.66
CA GLU A 206 1.75 13.63 -1.42
C GLU A 206 1.78 12.33 -0.62
N ILE A 207 2.80 12.12 0.21
CA ILE A 207 2.85 10.97 1.12
C ILE A 207 1.67 11.05 2.10
N ILE A 208 1.47 12.21 2.73
CA ILE A 208 0.36 12.46 3.67
C ILE A 208 -0.99 12.26 2.98
N LYS A 209 -1.16 12.71 1.74
CA LYS A 209 -2.37 12.47 0.93
C LYS A 209 -2.63 10.98 0.74
N GLN A 210 -1.62 10.23 0.29
CA GLN A 210 -1.76 8.78 0.06
C GLN A 210 -2.09 8.06 1.37
N GLU A 211 -1.38 8.38 2.44
CA GLU A 211 -1.65 7.84 3.78
C GLU A 211 -3.06 8.15 4.29
N THR A 212 -3.53 9.38 4.06
CA THR A 212 -4.89 9.81 4.43
C THR A 212 -5.94 9.00 3.66
N MET A 213 -5.71 8.75 2.36
CA MET A 213 -6.58 7.90 1.54
C MET A 213 -6.60 6.44 2.03
N ASP A 214 -5.44 5.87 2.32
CA ASP A 214 -5.30 4.49 2.76
C ASP A 214 -5.91 4.27 4.15
N LEU A 215 -5.68 5.21 5.08
CA LEU A 215 -6.32 5.23 6.39
C LEU A 215 -7.85 5.31 6.25
N ASN A 216 -8.37 6.22 5.42
CA ASN A 216 -9.81 6.34 5.21
C ASN A 216 -10.42 5.05 4.64
N LYS A 217 -9.73 4.41 3.69
CA LYS A 217 -10.15 3.12 3.13
C LYS A 217 -10.19 2.06 4.22
N GLY A 218 -9.14 1.92 5.02
CA GLY A 218 -9.10 0.99 6.16
C GLY A 218 -10.25 1.21 7.15
N LEU A 219 -10.54 2.47 7.48
CA LEU A 219 -11.65 2.83 8.37
C LEU A 219 -13.03 2.51 7.77
N ALA A 220 -13.20 2.58 6.45
CA ALA A 220 -14.44 2.17 5.79
C ALA A 220 -14.67 0.65 5.94
N TYR A 221 -13.66 -0.19 5.71
CA TYR A 221 -13.78 -1.63 5.97
C TYR A 221 -14.04 -1.93 7.44
N TYR A 222 -13.35 -1.25 8.36
CA TYR A 222 -13.57 -1.41 9.79
C TYR A 222 -15.03 -1.10 10.17
N GLU A 223 -15.58 -0.01 9.65
CA GLU A 223 -16.98 0.40 9.84
C GLU A 223 -17.97 -0.63 9.28
N GLU A 224 -17.69 -1.27 8.15
CA GLU A 224 -18.51 -2.34 7.58
C GLU A 224 -18.50 -3.62 8.45
N ILE A 225 -17.37 -3.96 9.07
CA ILE A 225 -17.18 -5.22 9.79
C ILE A 225 -17.70 -5.14 11.23
N LYS A 226 -17.55 -3.99 11.89
CA LYS A 226 -17.95 -3.80 13.30
C LYS A 226 -19.41 -4.22 13.59
N PRO A 227 -20.41 -3.94 12.74
CA PRO A 227 -21.79 -4.38 12.93
C PRO A 227 -22.01 -5.90 12.93
N PHE A 228 -21.09 -6.71 12.39
CA PHE A 228 -21.23 -8.17 12.42
C PHE A 228 -21.12 -8.74 13.83
N ILE A 229 -20.34 -8.10 14.72
CA ILE A 229 -20.17 -8.55 16.12
C ILE A 229 -21.52 -8.70 16.84
N PRO A 230 -22.35 -7.64 16.97
CA PRO A 230 -23.64 -7.77 17.66
C PRO A 230 -24.61 -8.73 16.94
N VAL A 231 -24.51 -8.87 15.60
CA VAL A 231 -25.32 -9.84 14.84
C VAL A 231 -24.95 -11.27 15.24
N LEU A 232 -23.66 -11.60 15.31
CA LEU A 232 -23.17 -12.92 15.73
C LEU A 232 -23.53 -13.20 17.19
N GLU A 233 -23.36 -12.23 18.08
CA GLU A 233 -23.71 -12.35 19.49
C GLU A 233 -25.23 -12.58 19.68
N SER A 234 -26.08 -11.91 18.89
CA SER A 234 -27.54 -12.12 18.92
C SER A 234 -27.97 -13.54 18.52
N LYS A 235 -27.12 -14.24 17.74
CA LYS A 235 -27.29 -15.64 17.33
C LYS A 235 -26.61 -16.62 18.29
N ASN A 236 -26.08 -16.16 19.41
CA ASN A 236 -25.25 -16.94 20.35
C ASN A 236 -23.99 -17.56 19.70
N LEU A 237 -23.43 -16.90 18.70
CA LEU A 237 -22.18 -17.31 18.06
C LEU A 237 -21.00 -16.55 18.68
N SER A 238 -19.84 -17.21 18.82
CA SER A 238 -18.62 -16.52 19.26
C SER A 238 -18.19 -15.47 18.24
N ALA A 239 -18.04 -14.24 18.73
CA ALA A 239 -17.44 -13.12 18.00
C ALA A 239 -15.99 -12.84 18.43
N GLN A 240 -15.40 -13.67 19.31
CA GLN A 240 -14.11 -13.37 19.94
C GLN A 240 -12.97 -13.27 18.92
N ARG A 241 -12.84 -14.26 18.03
CA ARG A 241 -11.84 -14.24 16.94
C ARG A 241 -11.96 -12.97 16.10
N ILE A 242 -13.19 -12.52 15.82
CA ILE A 242 -13.42 -11.31 15.03
C ILE A 242 -13.00 -10.05 15.79
N LYS A 243 -13.29 -9.98 17.09
CA LYS A 243 -12.83 -8.88 17.95
C LYS A 243 -11.31 -8.81 18.00
N ASP A 244 -10.64 -9.95 18.21
CA ASP A 244 -9.18 -10.02 18.30
C ASP A 244 -8.51 -9.56 16.98
N GLU A 245 -9.04 -10.02 15.84
CA GLU A 245 -8.56 -9.64 14.51
C GLU A 245 -8.86 -8.15 14.18
N LEU A 246 -10.00 -7.61 14.61
CA LEU A 246 -10.28 -6.17 14.49
C LEU A 246 -9.31 -5.33 15.32
N THR A 247 -8.98 -5.77 16.55
CA THR A 247 -8.00 -5.09 17.39
C THR A 247 -6.60 -5.14 16.75
N ALA A 248 -6.22 -6.26 16.14
CA ALA A 248 -4.97 -6.34 15.38
C ALA A 248 -4.96 -5.39 14.17
N ALA A 249 -6.04 -5.35 13.39
CA ALA A 249 -6.18 -4.43 12.26
C ALA A 249 -6.10 -2.96 12.71
N GLU A 250 -6.72 -2.61 13.85
CA GLU A 250 -6.65 -1.27 14.44
C GLU A 250 -5.20 -0.89 14.80
N LEU A 251 -4.43 -1.81 15.40
CA LEU A 251 -3.02 -1.57 15.70
C LEU A 251 -2.21 -1.33 14.42
N GLU A 252 -2.45 -2.12 13.37
CA GLU A 252 -1.80 -1.96 12.07
C GLU A 252 -2.12 -0.59 11.43
N LEU A 253 -3.39 -0.13 11.48
CA LEU A 253 -3.75 1.24 11.04
C LEU A 253 -3.00 2.31 11.84
N ASN A 254 -2.86 2.11 13.16
CA ASN A 254 -2.14 3.05 14.02
C ASN A 254 -0.63 3.11 13.72
N PHE A 255 -0.04 2.00 13.26
CA PHE A 255 1.37 1.91 12.85
C PHE A 255 1.61 2.26 11.38
N ALA A 256 0.58 2.70 10.64
CA ALA A 256 0.64 2.97 9.21
C ALA A 256 0.97 1.74 8.33
N ASP A 257 0.67 0.53 8.82
CA ASP A 257 0.73 -0.70 8.03
C ASP A 257 -0.63 -0.95 7.35
N TYR A 258 -0.98 -0.06 6.41
CA TYR A 258 -2.29 -0.05 5.78
C TYR A 258 -2.54 -1.27 4.88
N GLU A 259 -1.49 -1.79 4.23
CA GLU A 259 -1.61 -2.98 3.36
C GLU A 259 -1.98 -4.23 4.17
N SER A 260 -1.26 -4.48 5.27
CA SER A 260 -1.56 -5.60 6.16
C SER A 260 -2.94 -5.46 6.80
N SER A 261 -3.27 -4.24 7.26
CA SER A 261 -4.59 -3.96 7.86
C SER A 261 -5.72 -4.20 6.86
N LEU A 262 -5.61 -3.72 5.62
CA LEU A 262 -6.61 -3.93 4.58
C LEU A 262 -6.79 -5.43 4.27
N SER A 263 -5.70 -6.17 4.09
CA SER A 263 -5.76 -7.61 3.84
C SER A 263 -6.47 -8.36 4.98
N ARG A 264 -6.16 -7.99 6.23
CA ARG A 264 -6.80 -8.55 7.43
C ARG A 264 -8.28 -8.23 7.48
N LEU A 265 -8.67 -6.97 7.25
CA LEU A 265 -10.07 -6.55 7.25
C LEU A 265 -10.88 -7.25 6.14
N GLU A 266 -10.34 -7.41 4.93
CA GLU A 266 -10.99 -8.15 3.85
C GLU A 266 -11.21 -9.63 4.19
N SER A 267 -10.19 -10.28 4.76
CA SER A 267 -10.30 -11.66 5.25
C SER A 267 -11.37 -11.76 6.34
N LEU A 268 -11.40 -10.78 7.24
CA LEU A 268 -12.31 -10.76 8.37
C LEU A 268 -13.77 -10.57 7.96
N ARG A 269 -14.03 -9.71 6.97
CA ARG A 269 -15.35 -9.57 6.35
C ARG A 269 -15.84 -10.90 5.80
N THR A 270 -14.99 -11.58 5.02
CA THR A 270 -15.31 -12.89 4.42
C THR A 270 -15.63 -13.92 5.51
N LEU A 271 -14.87 -13.90 6.60
CA LEU A 271 -15.06 -14.78 7.75
C LEU A 271 -16.39 -14.52 8.47
N ALA A 272 -16.74 -13.25 8.68
CA ALA A 272 -17.98 -12.85 9.34
C ALA A 272 -19.23 -13.20 8.50
N GLU A 273 -19.18 -12.92 7.19
CA GLU A 273 -20.24 -13.32 6.25
C GLU A 273 -20.42 -14.84 6.22
N LYS A 274 -19.32 -15.59 6.19
CA LYS A 274 -19.34 -17.06 6.25
C LYS A 274 -19.98 -17.59 7.52
N ALA A 275 -19.70 -16.99 8.68
CA ALA A 275 -20.29 -17.41 9.96
C ALA A 275 -21.83 -17.27 9.96
N ILE A 276 -22.36 -16.18 9.41
CA ILE A 276 -23.81 -15.96 9.29
C ILE A 276 -24.43 -16.99 8.34
N LEU A 277 -23.80 -17.21 7.19
CA LEU A 277 -24.30 -18.15 6.19
C LEU A 277 -24.30 -19.59 6.73
N LEU A 278 -23.27 -19.99 7.47
CA LEU A 278 -23.21 -21.30 8.12
C LEU A 278 -24.33 -21.48 9.16
N ASP A 279 -24.66 -20.45 9.95
CA ASP A 279 -25.80 -20.50 10.88
C ASP A 279 -27.11 -20.75 10.13
N GLU A 280 -27.35 -20.05 9.03
CA GLU A 280 -28.54 -20.24 8.19
C GLU A 280 -28.62 -21.66 7.61
N GLU A 281 -27.51 -22.17 7.06
CA GLU A 281 -27.47 -23.52 6.50
C GLU A 281 -27.62 -24.63 7.54
N ILE A 282 -27.03 -24.45 8.74
CA ILE A 282 -27.20 -25.38 9.87
C ILE A 282 -28.67 -25.42 10.30
N ASN A 283 -29.31 -24.26 10.45
CA ASN A 283 -30.71 -24.16 10.83
C ASN A 283 -31.64 -24.75 9.75
N GLU A 284 -31.31 -24.58 8.47
CA GLU A 284 -32.07 -25.19 7.36
C GLU A 284 -31.96 -26.72 7.39
N LEU A 285 -30.75 -27.27 7.57
CA LEU A 285 -30.54 -28.71 7.65
C LEU A 285 -31.20 -29.31 8.91
N GLU A 286 -31.12 -28.61 10.05
CA GLU A 286 -31.80 -29.00 11.29
C GLU A 286 -33.30 -29.15 11.06
N LYS A 287 -33.93 -28.17 10.39
CA LYS A 287 -35.35 -28.23 10.02
C LYS A 287 -35.67 -29.41 9.10
N LYS A 288 -34.85 -29.66 8.07
CA LYS A 288 -35.04 -30.80 7.15
C LYS A 288 -34.99 -32.14 7.88
N ILE A 289 -34.08 -32.31 8.82
CA ILE A 289 -33.97 -33.52 9.64
C ILE A 289 -35.22 -33.70 10.51
N VAL A 290 -35.68 -32.63 11.17
CA VAL A 290 -36.89 -32.67 12.01
C VAL A 290 -38.14 -33.02 11.18
N ASP A 291 -38.33 -32.38 10.02
CA ASP A 291 -39.47 -32.63 9.14
C ASP A 291 -39.50 -34.09 8.64
N GLU A 292 -38.34 -34.65 8.28
CA GLU A 292 -38.24 -36.04 7.83
C GLU A 292 -38.55 -37.03 8.99
N LYS A 293 -38.12 -36.72 10.22
CA LYS A 293 -38.46 -37.52 11.41
C LYS A 293 -39.96 -37.57 11.68
N VAL A 294 -40.65 -36.44 11.53
CA VAL A 294 -42.11 -36.37 11.70
C VAL A 294 -42.81 -37.20 10.63
N LYS A 295 -42.37 -37.12 9.37
CA LYS A 295 -42.95 -37.88 8.25
C LYS A 295 -42.80 -39.39 8.37
N GLN A 296 -41.67 -39.87 8.90
CA GLN A 296 -41.32 -41.29 8.91
C GLN A 296 -41.64 -41.99 10.25
N GLY A 297 -42.16 -41.27 11.25
CA GLY A 297 -42.54 -41.83 12.54
C GLY A 297 -41.32 -42.19 13.41
N SER A 298 -40.70 -41.18 14.03
CA SER A 298 -39.65 -41.29 15.08
C SER A 298 -38.68 -42.45 14.89
N ASN A 299 -37.94 -42.42 13.79
CA ASN A 299 -37.08 -43.52 13.42
C ASN A 299 -35.60 -43.19 13.72
N SER A 300 -34.91 -44.14 14.35
CA SER A 300 -33.54 -44.01 14.89
C SER A 300 -32.45 -43.77 13.84
N TYR A 301 -32.75 -43.94 12.55
CA TYR A 301 -31.73 -43.99 11.49
C TYR A 301 -31.07 -42.63 11.23
N LEU A 302 -31.75 -41.50 11.49
CA LEU A 302 -31.18 -40.15 11.30
C LEU A 302 -30.27 -39.69 12.45
N LYS A 303 -30.08 -40.50 13.50
CA LYS A 303 -29.34 -40.11 14.71
C LYS A 303 -27.88 -39.73 14.42
N GLU A 304 -27.24 -40.39 13.46
CA GLU A 304 -25.84 -40.10 13.11
C GLU A 304 -25.70 -38.72 12.45
N ALA A 305 -26.56 -38.39 11.48
CA ALA A 305 -26.57 -37.07 10.86
C ALA A 305 -26.83 -35.95 11.88
N GLU A 306 -27.68 -36.19 12.88
CA GLU A 306 -27.92 -35.25 13.98
C GLU A 306 -26.72 -35.03 14.88
N ILE A 307 -25.96 -36.09 15.19
CA ILE A 307 -24.76 -35.97 16.01
C ILE A 307 -23.75 -35.08 15.27
N ILE A 308 -23.52 -35.33 13.98
CA ILE A 308 -22.59 -34.53 13.18
C ILE A 308 -23.09 -33.08 13.03
N LEU A 309 -24.40 -32.86 12.87
CA LEU A 309 -24.95 -31.51 12.83
C LEU A 309 -24.78 -30.77 14.16
N LYS A 310 -24.91 -31.46 15.30
CA LYS A 310 -24.63 -30.89 16.63
C LYS A 310 -23.16 -30.53 16.78
N GLU A 311 -22.25 -31.35 16.26
CA GLU A 311 -20.82 -31.01 16.20
C GLU A 311 -20.58 -29.77 15.34
N ALA A 312 -21.19 -29.67 14.16
CA ALA A 312 -21.09 -28.48 13.30
C ALA A 312 -21.58 -27.21 14.03
N LYS A 313 -22.71 -27.30 14.72
CA LYS A 313 -23.26 -26.20 15.54
C LYS A 313 -22.34 -25.82 16.69
N HIS A 314 -21.73 -26.80 17.35
CA HIS A 314 -20.75 -26.55 18.41
C HIS A 314 -19.51 -25.82 17.88
N GLU A 315 -18.93 -26.29 16.76
CA GLU A 315 -17.78 -25.65 16.10
C GLU A 315 -18.10 -24.21 15.69
N LEU A 316 -19.31 -23.96 15.17
CA LEU A 316 -19.78 -22.63 14.83
C LEU A 316 -19.88 -21.72 16.07
N ILE A 317 -20.44 -22.23 17.16
CA ILE A 317 -20.57 -21.49 18.42
C ILE A 317 -19.20 -21.12 19.00
N VAL A 318 -18.20 -22.00 18.92
CA VAL A 318 -16.85 -21.70 19.44
C VAL A 318 -16.01 -20.83 18.48
N GLY A 319 -16.50 -20.56 17.25
CA GLY A 319 -15.83 -19.71 16.26
C GLY A 319 -14.87 -20.44 15.32
N ASN A 320 -14.94 -21.77 15.26
CA ASN A 320 -14.19 -22.59 14.29
C ASN A 320 -15.04 -22.80 13.02
N TYR A 321 -15.13 -21.75 12.20
CA TYR A 321 -16.02 -21.73 11.04
C TYR A 321 -15.62 -22.73 9.96
N GLU A 322 -14.31 -22.98 9.78
CA GLU A 322 -13.81 -23.98 8.85
C GLU A 322 -14.18 -25.41 9.31
N GLY A 323 -14.06 -25.70 10.60
CA GLY A 323 -14.51 -26.97 11.18
C GLY A 323 -16.03 -27.15 11.07
N ALA A 324 -16.79 -26.09 11.35
CA ALA A 324 -18.25 -26.09 11.23
C ALA A 324 -18.71 -26.42 9.81
N GLU A 325 -18.10 -25.80 8.79
CA GLU A 325 -18.42 -26.05 7.38
C GLU A 325 -18.17 -27.51 6.98
N GLN A 326 -17.01 -28.07 7.34
CA GLN A 326 -16.68 -29.47 7.04
C GLN A 326 -17.66 -30.44 7.68
N LYS A 327 -18.04 -30.19 8.93
CA LYS A 327 -19.03 -30.99 9.67
C LYS A 327 -20.43 -30.83 9.08
N LEU A 328 -20.83 -29.63 8.67
CA LEU A 328 -22.10 -29.38 7.99
C LEU A 328 -22.20 -30.15 6.67
N VAL A 329 -21.15 -30.11 5.84
CA VAL A 329 -21.09 -30.89 4.60
C VAL A 329 -21.24 -32.39 4.90
N SER A 330 -20.51 -32.89 5.90
CA SER A 330 -20.59 -34.29 6.33
C SER A 330 -21.98 -34.68 6.82
N ALA A 331 -22.63 -33.82 7.63
CA ALA A 331 -23.99 -34.01 8.11
C ALA A 331 -24.99 -34.06 6.94
N ARG A 332 -24.85 -33.15 5.97
CA ARG A 332 -25.70 -33.11 4.77
C ARG A 332 -25.54 -34.39 3.94
N THR A 333 -24.31 -34.82 3.69
CA THR A 333 -24.03 -36.06 2.94
C THR A 333 -24.62 -37.28 3.64
N ASN A 334 -24.43 -37.40 4.96
CA ASN A 334 -25.00 -38.51 5.73
C ASN A 334 -26.53 -38.47 5.75
N PHE A 335 -27.15 -37.30 5.92
CA PHE A 335 -28.59 -37.14 5.84
C PHE A 335 -29.15 -37.63 4.50
N GLU A 336 -28.59 -37.18 3.38
CA GLU A 336 -29.06 -37.57 2.05
C GLU A 336 -28.82 -39.06 1.77
N SER A 337 -27.68 -39.62 2.20
CA SER A 337 -27.39 -41.06 2.07
C SER A 337 -28.38 -41.92 2.85
N LEU A 338 -28.61 -41.58 4.12
CA LEU A 338 -29.54 -42.30 5.00
C LEU A 338 -30.98 -42.19 4.50
N LYS A 339 -31.36 -41.02 3.98
CA LYS A 339 -32.67 -40.81 3.36
C LYS A 339 -32.83 -41.67 2.11
N ALA A 340 -31.81 -41.74 1.25
CA ALA A 340 -31.83 -42.57 0.06
C ALA A 340 -31.92 -44.06 0.41
N GLU A 341 -31.13 -44.54 1.37
CA GLU A 341 -31.16 -45.92 1.84
C GLU A 341 -32.54 -46.30 2.39
N PHE A 342 -33.12 -45.45 3.23
CA PHE A 342 -34.48 -45.65 3.75
C PHE A 342 -35.55 -45.70 2.64
N LEU A 343 -35.45 -44.82 1.64
CA LEU A 343 -36.37 -44.83 0.49
C LEU A 343 -36.23 -46.12 -0.34
N VAL A 344 -35.01 -46.62 -0.52
CA VAL A 344 -34.74 -47.89 -1.19
C VAL A 344 -35.29 -49.06 -0.38
N GLU A 345 -35.09 -49.08 0.94
CA GLU A 345 -35.62 -50.12 1.83
C GLU A 345 -37.16 -50.14 1.78
N ARG A 346 -37.80 -48.97 1.83
CA ARG A 346 -39.26 -48.84 1.74
C ARG A 346 -39.81 -49.23 0.37
N ALA A 347 -39.13 -48.85 -0.71
CA ALA A 347 -39.47 -49.28 -2.06
C ALA A 347 -39.28 -50.79 -2.24
N GLY A 348 -38.23 -51.38 -1.67
CA GLY A 348 -38.00 -52.83 -1.63
C GLY A 348 -39.08 -53.56 -0.83
N ALA A 349 -39.38 -53.10 0.38
CA ALA A 349 -40.38 -53.72 1.25
C ALA A 349 -41.80 -53.69 0.66
N THR A 350 -42.14 -52.68 -0.14
CA THR A 350 -43.43 -52.60 -0.85
C THR A 350 -43.46 -53.40 -2.16
N SER A 351 -42.31 -53.74 -2.75
CA SER A 351 -42.23 -54.49 -4.01
C SER A 351 -42.02 -56.00 -3.85
N PHE A 352 -41.57 -56.48 -2.68
CA PHE A 352 -41.48 -57.92 -2.38
C PHE A 352 -42.83 -58.59 -2.01
N GLY A 353 -43.94 -57.85 -1.99
CA GLY A 353 -45.28 -58.40 -1.76
C GLY A 353 -45.91 -59.10 -2.97
N ILE A 354 -45.33 -58.96 -4.17
CA ILE A 354 -45.76 -59.72 -5.34
C ILE A 354 -44.73 -60.79 -5.59
N ASN A 355 -45.07 -62.02 -5.20
CA ASN A 355 -44.29 -63.22 -5.47
C ASN A 355 -43.87 -63.21 -6.96
N LEU A 356 -42.57 -63.10 -7.26
CA LEU A 356 -42.06 -62.95 -8.64
C LEU A 356 -42.63 -64.05 -9.56
N LYS A 357 -42.86 -65.23 -8.96
CA LYS A 357 -43.50 -66.39 -9.58
C LYS A 357 -44.97 -66.14 -9.97
N GLU A 358 -45.75 -65.44 -9.14
CA GLU A 358 -47.13 -65.04 -9.47
C GLU A 358 -47.20 -63.92 -10.49
N PHE A 359 -46.30 -62.92 -10.40
CA PHE A 359 -46.23 -61.84 -11.38
C PHE A 359 -45.92 -62.36 -12.79
N VAL A 360 -44.88 -63.21 -12.90
CA VAL A 360 -44.50 -63.84 -14.16
C VAL A 360 -45.63 -64.76 -14.64
N ARG A 361 -46.24 -65.57 -13.77
CA ARG A 361 -47.36 -66.44 -14.17
C ARG A 361 -48.58 -65.65 -14.66
N LYS A 362 -48.92 -64.53 -14.01
CA LYS A 362 -50.10 -63.72 -14.36
C LYS A 362 -49.87 -62.85 -15.60
N ASN A 363 -48.63 -62.46 -15.87
CA ASN A 363 -48.29 -61.50 -16.93
C ASN A 363 -47.34 -62.08 -17.99
N TRP A 364 -47.14 -63.40 -18.07
CA TRP A 364 -46.14 -64.01 -18.97
C TRP A 364 -46.32 -63.58 -20.43
N LEU A 365 -47.57 -63.43 -20.88
CA LEU A 365 -47.91 -63.05 -22.24
C LEU A 365 -47.48 -61.60 -22.55
N TYR A 366 -47.65 -60.69 -21.58
CA TYR A 366 -47.16 -59.30 -21.69
C TYR A 366 -45.64 -59.22 -21.63
N ILE A 367 -45.00 -60.04 -20.78
CA ILE A 367 -43.53 -60.10 -20.69
C ILE A 367 -42.94 -60.54 -22.03
N VAL A 368 -43.50 -61.59 -22.66
CA VAL A 368 -43.09 -62.05 -23.98
C VAL A 368 -43.32 -60.96 -25.03
N LEU A 369 -44.46 -60.28 -25.01
CA LEU A 369 -44.77 -59.19 -25.95
C LEU A 369 -43.77 -58.03 -25.82
N VAL A 370 -43.43 -57.61 -24.58
CA VAL A 370 -42.46 -56.55 -24.31
C VAL A 370 -41.06 -56.97 -24.76
N ILE A 371 -40.64 -58.21 -24.51
CA ILE A 371 -39.36 -58.74 -25.02
C ILE A 371 -39.34 -58.70 -26.54
N LEU A 372 -40.45 -59.05 -27.21
CA LEU A 372 -40.55 -59.07 -28.67
C LEU A 372 -40.52 -57.64 -29.26
N VAL A 373 -41.15 -56.67 -28.60
CA VAL A 373 -41.06 -55.23 -28.94
C VAL A 373 -39.66 -54.68 -28.70
N ILE A 374 -39.00 -55.05 -27.60
CA ILE A 374 -37.60 -54.68 -27.32
C ILE A 374 -36.66 -55.29 -28.37
N LEU A 375 -36.86 -56.56 -28.75
CA LEU A 375 -36.06 -57.22 -29.79
C LEU A 375 -36.28 -56.58 -31.18
N LEU A 376 -37.52 -56.21 -31.53
CA LEU A 376 -37.85 -55.47 -32.75
C LEU A 376 -37.25 -54.06 -32.73
N GLY A 377 -37.36 -53.36 -31.60
CA GLY A 377 -36.77 -52.04 -31.38
C GLY A 377 -35.25 -52.09 -31.48
N LEU A 378 -34.60 -53.06 -30.84
CA LEU A 378 -33.16 -53.28 -30.95
C LEU A 378 -32.74 -53.61 -32.39
N LYS A 379 -33.50 -54.43 -33.13
CA LYS A 379 -33.21 -54.76 -34.53
C LYS A 379 -33.37 -53.57 -35.49
N LEU A 380 -34.34 -52.67 -35.23
CA LEU A 380 -34.55 -51.46 -36.04
C LEU A 380 -33.55 -50.35 -35.68
N THR A 381 -33.21 -50.21 -34.39
CA THR A 381 -32.28 -49.19 -33.89
C THR A 381 -30.82 -49.59 -34.01
N SER A 382 -30.48 -50.87 -34.17
CA SER A 382 -29.08 -51.34 -34.24
C SER A 382 -28.30 -50.71 -35.40
N GLY A 383 -28.95 -50.42 -36.53
CA GLY A 383 -28.33 -49.70 -37.66
C GLY A 383 -28.10 -48.21 -37.38
N ALA A 384 -29.06 -47.52 -36.75
CA ALA A 384 -28.91 -46.12 -36.37
C ALA A 384 -27.88 -45.93 -35.24
N TRP A 385 -27.80 -46.90 -34.32
CA TRP A 385 -26.89 -46.85 -33.19
C TRP A 385 -25.45 -47.15 -33.59
N SER A 386 -25.22 -48.10 -34.50
CA SER A 386 -23.89 -48.36 -35.07
C SER A 386 -23.39 -47.16 -35.89
N TYR A 387 -24.26 -46.51 -36.67
CA TYR A 387 -23.95 -45.28 -37.40
C TYR A 387 -23.62 -44.11 -36.46
N GLY A 388 -24.43 -43.90 -35.41
CA GLY A 388 -24.19 -42.85 -34.41
C GLY A 388 -22.90 -43.05 -33.61
N LEU A 389 -22.56 -44.29 -33.24
CA LEU A 389 -21.29 -44.62 -32.61
C LEU A 389 -20.10 -44.43 -33.58
N GLY A 390 -20.27 -44.76 -34.86
CA GLY A 390 -19.30 -44.47 -35.92
C GLY A 390 -19.00 -42.97 -36.03
N LYS A 391 -20.04 -42.13 -36.13
CA LYS A 391 -19.91 -40.68 -36.21
C LYS A 391 -19.25 -40.07 -34.96
N LYS A 392 -19.60 -40.56 -33.76
CA LYS A 392 -18.94 -40.13 -32.51
C LYS A 392 -17.47 -40.53 -32.45
N ARG A 393 -17.10 -41.73 -32.95
CA ARG A 393 -15.70 -42.17 -33.06
C ARG A 393 -14.93 -41.33 -34.06
N ILE A 394 -15.52 -41.01 -35.22
CA ILE A 394 -14.93 -40.11 -36.22
C ILE A 394 -14.70 -38.72 -35.60
N ALA A 395 -15.71 -38.12 -34.97
CA ALA A 395 -15.59 -36.79 -34.34
C ALA A 395 -14.53 -36.75 -33.22
N ARG A 396 -14.39 -37.84 -32.44
CA ARG A 396 -13.32 -37.94 -31.43
C ARG A 396 -11.94 -37.99 -32.07
N LEU A 397 -11.77 -38.81 -33.12
CA LEU A 397 -10.50 -38.92 -33.84
C LEU A 397 -10.14 -37.62 -34.58
N GLU A 398 -11.10 -36.89 -35.13
CA GLU A 398 -10.87 -35.55 -35.71
C GLU A 398 -10.43 -34.53 -34.66
N LYS A 399 -11.03 -34.58 -33.46
CA LYS A 399 -10.61 -33.73 -32.34
C LYS A 399 -9.20 -34.08 -31.87
N GLU A 400 -8.87 -35.36 -31.74
CA GLU A 400 -7.52 -35.83 -31.40
C GLU A 400 -6.50 -35.43 -32.47
N LEU A 401 -6.86 -35.49 -33.76
CA LEU A 401 -6.02 -35.04 -34.85
C LEU A 401 -5.70 -33.54 -34.74
N LYS A 402 -6.73 -32.70 -34.55
CA LYS A 402 -6.56 -31.25 -34.38
C LYS A 402 -5.70 -30.88 -33.17
N VAL A 403 -5.84 -31.62 -32.07
CA VAL A 403 -5.01 -31.41 -30.87
C VAL A 403 -3.55 -31.73 -31.16
N ASN A 404 -3.25 -32.85 -31.82
CA ASN A 404 -1.88 -33.22 -32.16
C ASN A 404 -1.26 -32.25 -33.19
N GLU A 405 -2.03 -31.77 -34.17
CA GLU A 405 -1.58 -30.73 -35.12
C GLU A 405 -1.21 -29.43 -34.41
N ASN A 406 -2.04 -29.00 -33.44
CA ASN A 406 -1.74 -27.84 -32.60
C ASN A 406 -0.50 -28.07 -31.72
N MET A 407 -0.31 -29.29 -31.19
CA MET A 407 0.90 -29.64 -30.43
C MET A 407 2.15 -29.54 -31.30
N ILE A 408 2.11 -29.96 -32.58
CA ILE A 408 3.22 -29.76 -33.51
C ILE A 408 3.49 -28.27 -33.73
N GLN A 409 2.46 -27.45 -33.95
CA GLN A 409 2.64 -26.00 -34.14
C GLN A 409 3.25 -25.33 -32.91
N ASN A 410 2.83 -25.73 -31.71
CA ASN A 410 3.40 -25.23 -30.46
C ASN A 410 4.84 -25.72 -30.26
N LEU A 411 5.12 -26.99 -30.55
CA LEU A 411 6.47 -27.56 -30.51
C LEU A 411 7.42 -26.82 -31.47
N GLN A 412 6.95 -26.51 -32.68
CA GLN A 412 7.68 -25.70 -33.66
C GLN A 412 7.92 -24.27 -33.17
N LYS A 413 6.92 -23.61 -32.57
CA LYS A 413 7.10 -22.29 -31.96
C LYS A 413 8.12 -22.33 -30.82
N ASP A 414 8.04 -23.32 -29.94
CA ASP A 414 8.93 -23.45 -28.79
C ASP A 414 10.38 -23.71 -29.20
N TYR A 415 10.60 -24.44 -30.30
CA TYR A 415 11.93 -24.68 -30.83
C TYR A 415 12.45 -23.51 -31.68
N PHE A 416 11.72 -23.09 -32.73
CA PHE A 416 12.22 -22.11 -33.70
C PHE A 416 12.09 -20.65 -33.23
N VAL A 417 11.04 -20.32 -32.47
CA VAL A 417 10.78 -18.95 -32.00
C VAL A 417 11.36 -18.75 -30.61
N HIS A 418 10.98 -19.59 -29.66
CA HIS A 418 11.35 -19.40 -28.25
C HIS A 418 12.69 -20.05 -27.86
N LYS A 419 13.26 -20.93 -28.70
CA LYS A 419 14.51 -21.67 -28.42
C LYS A 419 14.53 -22.38 -27.06
N LYS A 420 13.37 -22.86 -26.59
CA LYS A 420 13.18 -23.46 -25.26
C LYS A 420 13.52 -24.95 -25.19
N MET A 421 13.88 -25.57 -26.32
CA MET A 421 14.06 -27.01 -26.44
C MET A 421 15.33 -27.34 -27.22
N ALA A 422 16.05 -28.39 -26.80
CA ALA A 422 17.20 -28.92 -27.52
C ALA A 422 16.76 -29.61 -28.83
N ARG A 423 17.61 -29.59 -29.85
CA ARG A 423 17.31 -30.15 -31.18
C ARG A 423 16.91 -31.63 -31.13
N GLU A 424 17.65 -32.43 -30.37
CA GLU A 424 17.37 -33.87 -30.23
C GLU A 424 15.99 -34.12 -29.62
N SER A 425 15.64 -33.36 -28.56
CA SER A 425 14.31 -33.45 -27.92
C SER A 425 13.18 -32.96 -28.84
N TYR A 426 13.45 -31.98 -29.69
CA TYR A 426 12.51 -31.51 -30.70
C TYR A 426 12.26 -32.57 -31.77
N ASP A 427 13.33 -33.16 -32.32
CA ASP A 427 13.25 -34.16 -33.38
C ASP A 427 12.49 -35.42 -32.88
N GLU A 428 12.79 -35.90 -31.67
CA GLU A 428 12.09 -37.05 -31.05
C GLU A 428 10.60 -36.77 -30.80
N ALA A 429 10.28 -35.61 -30.22
CA ALA A 429 8.89 -35.23 -29.95
C ALA A 429 8.09 -35.01 -31.26
N TYR A 430 8.73 -34.44 -32.28
CA TYR A 430 8.13 -34.21 -33.58
C TYR A 430 7.83 -35.53 -34.32
N GLU A 431 8.77 -36.47 -34.36
CA GLU A 431 8.57 -37.79 -34.95
C GLU A 431 7.44 -38.56 -34.24
N SER A 432 7.42 -38.55 -32.90
CA SER A 432 6.36 -39.20 -32.12
C SER A 432 4.96 -38.62 -32.42
N LEU A 433 4.86 -37.29 -32.54
CA LEU A 433 3.60 -36.62 -32.88
C LEU A 433 3.18 -36.90 -34.33
N GLN A 434 4.11 -36.91 -35.28
CA GLN A 434 3.82 -37.27 -36.67
C GLN A 434 3.32 -38.71 -36.81
N GLU A 435 3.96 -39.66 -36.13
CA GLU A 435 3.53 -41.06 -36.16
C GLU A 435 2.10 -41.22 -35.61
N LYS A 436 1.78 -40.51 -34.52
CA LYS A 436 0.41 -40.47 -33.95
C LYS A 436 -0.59 -39.88 -34.94
N ILE A 437 -0.26 -38.78 -35.61
CA ILE A 437 -1.13 -38.17 -36.63
C ILE A 437 -1.38 -39.14 -37.78
N MET A 438 -0.34 -39.82 -38.29
CA MET A 438 -0.49 -40.82 -39.35
C MET A 438 -1.40 -41.98 -38.93
N LYS A 439 -1.23 -42.52 -37.72
CA LYS A 439 -2.10 -43.56 -37.17
C LYS A 439 -3.56 -43.11 -37.04
N ILE A 440 -3.80 -41.86 -36.63
CA ILE A 440 -5.15 -41.29 -36.53
C ILE A 440 -5.76 -41.11 -37.93
N LYS A 441 -5.00 -40.60 -38.91
CA LYS A 441 -5.45 -40.45 -40.31
C LYS A 441 -5.80 -41.78 -40.97
N ASP A 442 -4.99 -42.82 -40.75
CA ASP A 442 -5.29 -44.16 -41.26
C ASP A 442 -6.57 -44.74 -40.63
N ARG A 443 -6.74 -44.60 -39.31
CA ARG A 443 -7.98 -45.01 -38.61
C ARG A 443 -9.21 -44.24 -39.11
N LEU A 444 -9.09 -42.94 -39.34
CA LEU A 444 -10.17 -42.12 -39.92
C LEU A 444 -10.53 -42.60 -41.34
N SER A 445 -9.54 -42.89 -42.18
CA SER A 445 -9.74 -43.44 -43.54
C SER A 445 -10.46 -44.79 -43.51
N GLN A 446 -10.06 -45.69 -42.61
CA GLN A 446 -10.69 -47.00 -42.45
C GLN A 446 -12.13 -46.90 -41.91
N LEU A 447 -12.41 -45.95 -41.03
CA LEU A 447 -13.75 -45.71 -40.49
C LEU A 447 -14.68 -45.05 -41.52
N ASN A 448 -14.18 -44.09 -42.31
CA ASN A 448 -14.93 -43.45 -43.39
C ASN A 448 -15.24 -44.40 -44.56
N LYS A 449 -14.52 -45.52 -44.71
CA LYS A 449 -14.84 -46.59 -45.67
C LYS A 449 -15.92 -47.56 -45.19
N LYS A 450 -16.20 -47.59 -43.87
CA LYS A 450 -17.13 -48.55 -43.23
C LYS A 450 -18.46 -47.92 -42.81
N VAL A 451 -18.47 -46.60 -42.63
CA VAL A 451 -19.68 -45.77 -42.48
C VAL A 451 -20.21 -45.46 -43.85
#